data_AF-R9RAS4-F1
#
_entry.id   AF-R9RAS4-F1
#
_cell.length_a   1.000
_cell.length_b   1.000
_cell.length_c   1.000
_cell.angle_alpha   90.00
_cell.angle_beta   90.00
_cell.angle_gamma   90.00
#
_symmetry.space_group_name_H-M   'P 1'
#
loop_
_entity.id
_entity.type
_entity.pdbx_description
1 polymer ?
#
loop_
_entity_poly.entity_id
_entity_poly.type
_entity_poly.pdbx_seq_one_letter_code
_entity_poly.pdbx_strand_id
1 'polypeptide(L)' 'MTIENKKGYFGEFGGSYVPEVVQKALDKLEEAYNKYKDDEEFLKEYHHYLKDY' A
#
# COMPACT_ATOMS: atom_id res chain seq x y z
N MET A 1 -13.46 -21.78 -12.69
CA MET A 1 -13.67 -21.21 -11.35
C MET A 1 -13.07 -19.81 -11.36
N THR A 2 -13.87 -18.78 -11.11
CA THR A 2 -13.37 -17.42 -10.89
C THR A 2 -12.83 -17.36 -9.47
N ILE A 3 -11.52 -17.15 -9.32
CA ILE A 3 -10.91 -16.93 -8.00
C ILE A 3 -11.39 -15.55 -7.53
N GLU A 4 -12.11 -15.49 -6.40
CA GLU A 4 -12.45 -14.22 -5.78
C GLU A 4 -11.16 -13.48 -5.41
N ASN A 5 -10.98 -12.27 -5.95
CA ASN A 5 -9.87 -11.41 -5.57
C ASN A 5 -10.14 -10.78 -4.21
N LYS A 6 -9.59 -11.40 -3.16
CA LYS A 6 -9.61 -10.86 -1.80
C LYS A 6 -8.52 -9.80 -1.63
N LYS A 7 -8.79 -8.77 -0.85
CA LYS A 7 -7.86 -7.66 -0.58
C LYS A 7 -6.51 -8.19 -0.08
N GLY A 8 -5.43 -7.76 -0.72
CA GLY A 8 -4.06 -8.17 -0.37
C GLY A 8 -3.68 -9.59 -0.84
N TYR A 9 -4.57 -10.31 -1.52
CA TYR A 9 -4.28 -11.63 -2.10
C TYR A 9 -4.05 -11.54 -3.61
N PHE A 10 -3.11 -12.33 -4.09
CA PHE A 10 -2.84 -12.62 -5.50
C PHE A 10 -3.07 -14.12 -5.73
N GLY A 11 -4.28 -14.47 -6.14
CA GLY A 11 -4.72 -15.87 -6.15
C GLY A 11 -4.86 -16.41 -4.73
N GLU A 12 -4.15 -17.50 -4.42
CA GLU A 12 -4.14 -18.10 -3.07
C GLU A 12 -3.06 -17.52 -2.13
N PHE A 13 -2.15 -16.69 -2.66
CA PHE A 13 -1.00 -16.17 -1.91
C PHE A 13 -1.20 -14.72 -1.49
N GLY A 14 -0.61 -14.32 -0.36
CA GLY A 14 -0.67 -12.97 0.18
C GLY A 14 -1.52 -12.89 1.45
N GLY A 15 -2.27 -11.79 1.58
CA GLY A 15 -2.97 -11.44 2.81
C GLY A 15 -2.03 -10.90 3.90
N SER A 16 -2.62 -10.67 5.07
CA SER A 16 -1.90 -10.19 6.26
C SER A 16 -2.32 -11.07 7.44
N TYR A 17 -1.38 -11.88 7.94
CA TYR A 17 -1.58 -12.74 9.11
C TYR A 17 -0.74 -12.22 10.27
N VAL A 18 -1.21 -11.14 10.88
CA VAL A 18 -0.50 -10.41 11.93
C VAL A 18 -1.43 -10.13 13.12
N PRO A 19 -0.88 -9.80 14.31
CA PRO A 19 -1.69 -9.36 15.44
C PRO A 19 -2.54 -8.12 15.12
N GLU A 20 -3.69 -7.96 15.79
CA GLU A 20 -4.64 -6.85 15.54
C GLU A 20 -3.98 -5.46 15.63
N VAL A 21 -3.06 -5.26 16.57
CA VAL A 21 -2.33 -4.00 16.73
C VAL A 21 -1.48 -3.68 15.49
N VAL A 22 -0.87 -4.69 14.89
CA VAL A 22 -0.09 -4.55 13.65
C VAL A 22 -1.02 -4.30 12.48
N GLN A 23 -2.16 -5.00 12.41
CA GLN A 23 -3.15 -4.79 11.35
C GLN A 23 -3.64 -3.34 11.32
N LYS A 24 -3.93 -2.74 12.48
CA LYS A 24 -4.32 -1.31 12.58
C LYS A 24 -3.25 -0.36 12.05
N ALA A 25 -1.97 -0.68 12.23
CA ALA A 25 -0.87 0.11 11.69
C ALA A 25 -0.76 -0.05 10.16
N LEU A 26 -0.94 -1.27 9.64
CA LEU A 26 -0.97 -1.56 8.21
C LEU A 26 -2.14 -0.87 7.52
N ASP A 27 -3.32 -0.82 8.15
CA ASP A 27 -4.49 -0.13 7.59
C ASP A 27 -4.22 1.38 7.43
N LYS A 28 -3.56 2.02 8.41
CA LYS A 28 -3.15 3.42 8.33
C LYS A 28 -2.09 3.66 7.24
N LEU A 29 -1.15 2.72 7.09
CA LEU A 29 -0.13 2.78 6.05
C LEU A 29 -0.79 2.70 4.66
N GLU A 30 -1.74 1.78 4.49
CA GLU A 30 -2.48 1.63 3.24
C GLU A 30 -3.32 2.86 2.91
N GLU A 31 -3.98 3.46 3.90
CA GLU A 31 -4.72 4.72 3.73
C GLU A 31 -3.80 5.85 3.27
N ALA A 32 -2.66 6.03 3.93
CA ALA A 32 -1.66 7.04 3.55
C ALA A 32 -1.12 6.78 2.14
N TYR A 33 -0.76 5.53 1.82
CA TYR A 33 -0.29 5.16 0.48
C TYR A 33 -1.35 5.47 -0.58
N ASN A 34 -2.60 5.06 -0.38
CA ASN A 34 -3.68 5.32 -1.33
C ASN A 34 -3.97 6.81 -1.52
N LYS A 35 -3.75 7.62 -0.49
CA LYS A 35 -3.84 9.08 -0.57
C LYS A 35 -2.71 9.69 -1.41
N TYR A 36 -1.46 9.27 -1.18
CA TYR A 36 -0.29 9.95 -1.72
C TYR A 36 0.26 9.34 -3.03
N LYS A 37 -0.10 8.09 -3.37
CA LYS A 37 0.42 7.41 -4.58
C LYS A 37 0.14 8.14 -5.89
N ASP A 38 -0.95 8.92 -5.93
CA ASP A 38 -1.38 9.71 -7.09
C ASP A 38 -1.36 11.23 -6.80
N ASP A 39 -0.79 11.65 -5.67
CA ASP A 39 -0.72 13.06 -5.27
C ASP A 39 0.45 13.76 -6.00
N GLU A 40 0.14 14.80 -6.78
CA GLU A 40 1.12 15.46 -7.65
C GLU A 40 2.25 16.13 -6.86
N GLU A 41 1.96 16.70 -5.68
CA GLU A 41 2.95 17.38 -4.85
C GLU A 41 3.93 16.36 -4.25
N PHE A 42 3.40 15.26 -3.71
CA PHE A 42 4.18 14.15 -3.19
C PHE A 42 5.07 13.51 -4.26
N LEU A 43 4.51 13.24 -5.45
CA LEU A 43 5.27 12.64 -6.55
C LEU A 43 6.37 13.57 -7.05
N LYS A 44 6.14 14.89 -7.08
CA LYS A 44 7.15 15.87 -7.45
C LYS A 44 8.33 15.87 -6.47
N GLU A 45 8.05 15.87 -5.16
CA GLU A 45 9.10 15.78 -4.14
C GLU A 45 9.86 14.44 -4.23
N TYR A 46 9.13 13.33 -4.34
CA TYR A 46 9.71 12.00 -4.49
C TYR A 46 10.66 11.91 -5.69
N HIS A 47 10.23 12.40 -6.86
CA HIS A 47 11.06 12.41 -8.07
C HIS A 47 12.26 13.37 -7.99
N HIS A 48 12.13 14.48 -7.26
CA HIS A 48 13.26 15.37 -7.00
C HIS A 48 14.35 14.62 -6.23
N TYR A 49 14.01 13.92 -5.15
CA TYR A 49 15.00 13.15 -4.39
C TYR A 49 15.59 11.99 -5.19
N LEU A 50 14.80 11.24 -5.96
CA LEU A 50 15.34 10.16 -6.80
C LEU A 50 16.35 10.63 -7.85
N LYS A 51 16.27 11.90 -8.26
CA LYS A 51 17.18 12.49 -9.24
C LYS A 51 18.45 13.02 -8.60
N ASP A 52 18.30 13.67 -7.45
CA ASP A 52 19.35 14.50 -6.87
C ASP A 52 20.05 13.83 -5.66
N TYR A 53 19.59 12.66 -5.22
CA TYR A 53 20.18 11.82 -4.16
C TYR A 53 20.32 10.35 -4.61
#